data_AF-A0A8T5U423-F1
#
_entry.id   AF-A0A8T5U423-F1
#
_cell.length_a   1.000
_cell.length_b   1.000
_cell.length_c   1.000
_cell.angle_alpha   90.00
_cell.angle_beta   90.00
_cell.angle_gamma   90.00
#
_symmetry.space_group_name_H-M   'P 1'
#
loop_
_entity.id
_entity.type
_entity.pdbx_description
1 polymer ?
#
loop_
_entity_poly.entity_id
_entity_poly.type
_entity_poly.pdbx_seq_one_letter_code
_entity_poly.pdbx_strand_id
1 'polypeptide(L)'
;MPQFFWDELFTEKDRNHFITQEEAENRILPRILLPYHVLDYEESEIIELVESHDLVKKGNSSTLKTSCHVIMAASFYDINRYGIVPYALQFSELVRQDPAVRKKWVITMKQVSPLMKQGKFNEQGFNFALEKMGITKSQLSEIIQDQLDRDPNREKIIRNVELFTSQRRRKRS
;
A
#
# COMPACT_ATOMS: atom_id res chain seq x y z
N MET A 1 -3.78 17.43 29.37
CA MET A 1 -3.13 17.77 28.08
C MET A 1 -1.64 18.02 28.35
N PRO A 2 -0.72 17.46 27.55
CA PRO A 2 0.71 17.79 27.61
C PRO A 2 0.98 19.29 27.49
N GLN A 3 2.04 19.79 28.15
CA GLN A 3 2.36 21.22 28.22
C GLN A 3 2.66 21.83 26.83
N PHE A 4 3.24 21.04 25.91
CA PHE A 4 3.67 21.52 24.59
C PHE A 4 2.52 21.99 23.68
N PHE A 5 1.27 21.59 23.97
CA PHE A 5 0.10 22.09 23.25
C PHE A 5 -0.14 23.59 23.50
N TRP A 6 0.51 24.14 24.53
CA TRP A 6 0.38 25.54 24.90
C TRP A 6 1.51 26.42 24.37
N ASP A 7 2.51 25.84 23.71
CA ASP A 7 3.63 26.54 23.09
C ASP A 7 3.20 27.38 21.87
N GLU A 8 4.06 28.28 21.40
CA GLU A 8 3.80 29.20 20.26
C GLU A 8 3.45 28.50 18.93
N LEU A 9 3.60 27.18 18.86
CA LEU A 9 3.30 26.36 17.69
C LEU A 9 1.80 26.32 17.33
N PHE A 10 0.91 26.55 18.30
CA PHE A 10 -0.54 26.46 18.06
C PHE A 10 -1.21 27.81 18.36
N THR A 11 -1.93 28.34 17.39
CA THR A 11 -2.73 29.55 17.58
C THR A 11 -3.97 29.25 18.43
N GLU A 12 -4.62 30.29 18.96
CA GLU A 12 -5.89 30.16 19.69
C GLU A 12 -6.97 29.46 18.82
N LYS A 13 -6.95 29.73 17.51
CA LYS A 13 -7.86 29.08 16.56
C LYS A 13 -7.61 27.58 16.44
N ASP A 14 -6.35 27.14 16.44
CA ASP A 14 -6.00 25.72 16.36
C ASP A 14 -6.44 24.97 17.62
N ARG A 15 -6.32 25.62 18.78
CA ARG A 15 -6.68 25.07 20.09
C ARG A 15 -8.18 24.83 20.25
N ASN A 16 -9.02 25.59 19.54
CA ASN A 16 -10.47 25.36 19.49
C ASN A 16 -10.87 24.05 18.79
N HIS A 17 -9.93 23.38 18.12
CA HIS A 17 -10.13 22.06 17.53
C HIS A 17 -9.59 20.92 18.42
N PHE A 18 -9.01 21.23 19.58
CA PHE A 18 -8.49 20.22 20.49
C PHE A 18 -9.62 19.56 21.27
N ILE A 19 -9.44 18.28 21.58
CA ILE A 19 -10.41 17.55 22.40
C ILE A 19 -10.49 18.18 23.79
N THR A 20 -11.69 18.54 24.22
CA THR A 20 -11.91 18.96 25.60
C THR A 20 -12.07 17.73 26.50
N GLN A 21 -11.86 17.93 27.81
CA GLN A 21 -12.09 16.87 28.79
C GLN A 21 -13.54 16.39 28.78
N GLU A 22 -14.49 17.33 28.64
CA GLU A 22 -15.93 17.04 28.55
C GLU A 22 -16.27 16.19 27.31
N GLU A 23 -15.71 16.49 26.14
CA GLU A 23 -15.92 15.69 24.92
C GLU A 23 -15.36 14.27 25.05
N ALA A 24 -14.20 14.11 25.70
CA ALA A 24 -13.60 12.81 25.96
C ALA A 24 -14.44 11.97 26.93
N GLU A 25 -14.93 12.57 28.01
CA GLU A 25 -15.80 11.92 29.00
C GLU A 25 -17.16 11.50 28.38
N ASN A 26 -17.69 12.34 27.49
CA ASN A 26 -18.92 12.05 26.75
C ASN A 26 -18.73 11.13 25.53
N ARG A 27 -17.52 10.62 25.29
CA ARG A 27 -17.14 9.79 24.13
C ARG A 27 -17.46 10.42 22.78
N ILE A 28 -17.51 11.74 22.72
CA ILE A 28 -17.66 12.52 21.49
C ILE A 28 -16.26 12.71 20.93
N LEU A 29 -15.70 11.63 20.37
CA LEU A 29 -14.35 11.67 19.79
C LEU A 29 -14.41 12.31 18.40
N PRO A 30 -13.67 13.40 18.13
CA PRO A 30 -13.60 13.97 16.79
C PRO A 30 -12.89 13.00 15.84
N ARG A 31 -13.25 13.10 14.55
CA ARG A 31 -12.56 12.39 13.47
C ARG A 31 -11.07 12.71 13.57
N ILE A 32 -10.24 11.68 13.61
CA ILE A 32 -8.78 11.77 13.62
C ILE A 32 -8.34 12.76 12.53
N LEU A 33 -7.90 13.95 12.92
CA LEU A 33 -7.05 14.77 12.08
C LEU A 33 -5.67 14.13 12.16
N LEU A 34 -5.27 13.45 11.10
CA LEU A 34 -3.89 12.96 10.93
C LEU A 34 -2.97 14.20 10.91
N PRO A 35 -2.21 14.50 11.98
CA PRO A 35 -1.50 15.78 12.08
C PRO A 35 -0.23 15.85 11.21
N TYR A 36 -0.04 14.89 10.29
CA TYR A 36 1.15 14.78 9.46
C TYR A 36 0.88 14.93 7.96
N HIS A 37 -0.30 15.42 7.57
CA HIS A 37 -0.64 15.66 6.16
C HIS A 37 -0.63 17.14 5.75
N VAL A 38 -0.12 18.04 6.61
CA VAL A 38 -0.28 19.51 6.46
C VAL A 38 1.04 20.25 6.24
N LEU A 39 2.17 19.55 6.16
CA LEU A 39 3.38 20.19 5.63
C LEU A 39 3.39 19.90 4.13
N ASP A 40 3.36 20.97 3.33
CA ASP A 40 3.79 20.92 1.94
C ASP A 40 5.27 20.53 1.96
N TYR A 41 5.52 19.23 2.05
CA TYR A 41 6.85 18.68 1.92
C TYR A 41 7.24 18.82 0.45
N GLU A 42 8.11 19.78 0.17
CA GLU A 42 8.84 19.81 -1.08
C GLU A 42 9.76 18.58 -1.11
N GLU A 43 9.24 17.44 -1.60
CA GLU A 43 9.93 16.14 -1.65
C GLU A 43 11.32 16.29 -2.27
N SER A 44 11.48 17.20 -3.24
CA SER A 44 12.75 17.58 -3.85
C SER A 44 13.79 18.08 -2.86
N GLU A 45 13.42 18.95 -1.91
CA GLU A 45 14.36 19.51 -0.93
C GLU A 45 14.85 18.44 0.05
N ILE A 46 13.96 17.54 0.46
CA ILE A 46 14.32 16.41 1.34
C ILE A 46 15.23 15.43 0.60
N ILE A 47 14.91 15.13 -0.67
CA ILE A 47 15.74 14.28 -1.53
C ILE A 47 17.14 14.88 -1.67
N GLU A 48 17.24 16.17 -2.01
CA GLU A 48 18.52 16.86 -2.17
C GLU A 48 19.33 16.88 -0.88
N LEU A 49 18.67 17.13 0.26
CA LEU A 49 19.32 17.13 1.57
C LEU A 49 19.88 15.74 1.91
N VAL A 50 19.09 14.68 1.76
CA VAL A 50 19.52 13.31 2.05
C VAL A 50 20.66 12.85 1.13
N GLU A 51 20.61 13.21 -0.16
CA GLU A 51 21.69 12.90 -1.11
C GLU A 51 22.96 13.71 -0.84
N SER A 52 22.85 14.99 -0.50
CA SER A 52 24.01 15.86 -0.21
C SER A 52 24.80 15.45 1.03
N HIS A 53 24.16 14.75 1.97
CA HIS A 53 24.80 14.20 3.16
C HIS A 53 25.31 12.76 2.97
N ASP A 54 25.29 12.22 1.75
CA ASP A 54 25.69 10.84 1.42
C ASP A 54 24.97 9.76 2.27
N LEU A 55 23.79 10.10 2.84
CA LEU A 55 23.01 9.18 3.66
C LEU A 55 22.38 8.07 2.80
N VAL A 56 22.08 8.40 1.54
CA VAL A 56 21.55 7.47 0.54
C VAL A 56 22.22 7.76 -0.80
N LYS A 57 22.49 6.72 -1.59
CA LYS A 57 23.07 6.86 -2.92
C LYS A 57 22.19 7.77 -3.80
N LYS A 58 22.81 8.74 -4.46
CA LYS A 58 22.16 9.63 -5.44
C LYS A 58 21.27 8.86 -6.42
N GLY A 59 20.01 9.27 -6.55
CA GLY A 59 18.97 8.62 -7.34
C GLY A 59 18.13 7.57 -6.59
N ASN A 60 18.52 7.18 -5.37
CA ASN A 60 17.79 6.21 -4.53
C ASN A 60 17.07 6.86 -3.33
N SER A 61 16.94 8.18 -3.33
CA SER A 61 16.41 9.01 -2.24
C SER A 61 14.89 9.12 -2.23
N SER A 62 14.23 9.05 -3.39
CA SER A 62 12.77 9.05 -3.46
C SER A 62 12.24 7.65 -3.23
N THR A 63 11.49 7.47 -2.15
CA THR A 63 10.80 6.20 -1.82
C THR A 63 9.78 5.79 -2.89
N LEU A 64 9.28 6.75 -3.68
CA LEU A 64 8.42 6.51 -4.85
C LEU A 64 9.22 6.03 -6.07
N LYS A 65 10.48 6.47 -6.24
CA LYS A 65 11.36 6.05 -7.35
C LYS A 65 12.12 4.77 -7.03
N THR A 66 12.52 4.56 -5.77
CA THR A 66 13.06 3.28 -5.32
C THR A 66 11.92 2.30 -5.12
N SER A 67 11.66 1.48 -6.12
CA SER A 67 10.76 0.33 -5.97
C SER A 67 11.23 -0.49 -4.77
N CYS A 68 10.53 -0.40 -3.65
CA CYS A 68 10.82 -1.24 -2.49
C CYS A 68 10.54 -2.68 -2.91
N HIS A 69 11.60 -3.47 -3.07
CA HIS A 69 11.52 -4.85 -3.53
C HIS A 69 10.53 -5.71 -2.70
N VAL A 70 10.37 -5.36 -1.42
CA VAL A 70 9.40 -5.99 -0.51
C VAL A 70 7.96 -5.85 -1.01
N ILE A 71 7.59 -4.75 -1.69
CA ILE A 71 6.25 -4.54 -2.22
C ILE A 71 5.86 -5.66 -3.19
N MET A 72 6.81 -6.19 -3.95
CA MET A 72 6.53 -7.28 -4.91
C MET A 72 6.22 -8.59 -4.19
N ALA A 73 6.98 -8.91 -3.12
CA ALA A 73 6.74 -10.08 -2.29
C ALA A 73 5.42 -9.97 -1.50
N ALA A 74 5.15 -8.79 -0.93
CA ALA A 74 3.88 -8.48 -0.27
C ALA A 74 2.70 -8.60 -1.24
N SER A 75 2.85 -8.10 -2.48
CA SER A 75 1.80 -8.19 -3.49
C SER A 75 1.48 -9.63 -3.90
N PHE A 76 2.51 -10.46 -4.04
CA PHE A 76 2.34 -11.90 -4.26
C PHE A 76 1.57 -12.53 -3.10
N TYR A 77 1.93 -12.19 -1.86
CA TYR A 77 1.27 -12.70 -0.66
C TYR A 77 -0.20 -12.27 -0.62
N ASP A 78 -0.50 -10.97 -0.73
CA ASP A 78 -1.87 -10.44 -0.61
C ASP A 78 -2.82 -11.02 -1.66
N ILE A 79 -2.34 -11.15 -2.90
CA ILE A 79 -3.15 -11.73 -3.98
C ILE A 79 -3.43 -13.20 -3.70
N ASN A 80 -2.45 -13.99 -3.23
CA ASN A 80 -2.66 -15.42 -3.02
C ASN A 80 -3.33 -15.75 -1.68
N ARG A 81 -3.16 -14.92 -0.65
CA ARG A 81 -3.70 -15.12 0.70
C ARG A 81 -5.08 -14.50 0.91
N TYR A 82 -5.38 -13.38 0.25
CA TYR A 82 -6.64 -12.66 0.44
C TYR A 82 -7.45 -12.49 -0.84
N GLY A 83 -6.84 -12.73 -2.01
CA GLY A 83 -7.49 -12.44 -3.30
C GLY A 83 -7.68 -10.94 -3.53
N ILE A 84 -6.78 -10.11 -3.00
CA ILE A 84 -6.85 -8.65 -3.12
C ILE A 84 -5.67 -8.20 -3.97
N VAL A 85 -5.92 -7.29 -4.92
CA VAL A 85 -4.84 -6.64 -5.66
C VAL A 85 -4.40 -5.41 -4.87
N PRO A 86 -3.14 -5.35 -4.40
CA PRO A 86 -2.61 -4.16 -3.76
C PRO A 86 -2.74 -2.96 -4.68
N TYR A 87 -2.90 -1.79 -4.08
CA TYR A 87 -3.06 -0.52 -4.80
C TYR A 87 -4.34 -0.38 -5.63
N ALA A 88 -5.28 -1.34 -5.58
CA ALA A 88 -6.54 -1.22 -6.30
C ALA A 88 -7.31 0.08 -5.97
N LEU A 89 -7.23 0.55 -4.72
CA LEU A 89 -7.83 1.82 -4.30
C LEU A 89 -7.15 3.00 -4.99
N GLN A 90 -5.82 3.07 -4.94
CA GLN A 90 -5.00 4.12 -5.54
C GLN A 90 -5.21 4.17 -7.06
N PHE A 91 -5.24 3.03 -7.75
CA PHE A 91 -5.61 2.99 -9.17
C PHE A 91 -7.05 3.47 -9.41
N SER A 92 -7.98 3.14 -8.50
CA SER A 92 -9.36 3.64 -8.60
C SER A 92 -9.45 5.15 -8.38
N GLU A 93 -8.55 5.74 -7.59
CA GLU A 93 -8.43 7.19 -7.42
C GLU A 93 -7.88 7.85 -8.68
N LEU A 94 -6.80 7.32 -9.26
CA LEU A 94 -6.25 7.83 -10.52
C LEU A 94 -7.29 7.81 -11.65
N VAL A 95 -8.11 6.76 -11.73
CA VAL A 95 -9.25 6.68 -12.67
C VAL A 95 -10.33 7.71 -12.39
N ARG A 96 -10.58 8.06 -11.12
CA ARG A 96 -11.59 9.06 -10.74
C ARG A 96 -11.11 10.48 -11.01
N GLN A 97 -9.82 10.75 -10.82
CA GLN A 97 -9.19 12.05 -11.08
C GLN A 97 -9.15 12.36 -12.58
N ASP A 98 -8.85 11.36 -13.41
CA ASP A 98 -8.90 11.51 -14.86
C ASP A 98 -9.60 10.29 -15.52
N PRO A 99 -10.88 10.44 -15.89
CA PRO A 99 -11.61 9.38 -16.58
C PRO A 99 -11.01 8.96 -17.92
N ALA A 100 -10.23 9.82 -18.60
CA ALA A 100 -9.63 9.51 -19.88
C ALA A 100 -8.55 8.43 -19.78
N VAL A 101 -7.82 8.36 -18.65
CA VAL A 101 -6.82 7.32 -18.39
C VAL A 101 -7.41 6.02 -17.83
N ARG A 102 -8.73 5.96 -17.58
CA ARG A 102 -9.41 4.78 -17.05
C ARG A 102 -9.05 3.51 -17.80
N LYS A 103 -9.13 3.55 -19.13
CA LYS A 103 -8.88 2.38 -19.98
C LYS A 103 -7.46 1.87 -19.81
N LYS A 104 -6.48 2.77 -19.74
CA LYS A 104 -5.06 2.45 -19.50
C LYS A 104 -4.92 1.70 -18.16
N TRP A 105 -5.36 2.31 -17.06
CA TRP A 105 -5.19 1.72 -15.73
C TRP A 105 -5.93 0.40 -15.53
N VAL A 106 -7.15 0.27 -16.06
CA VAL A 106 -7.89 -1.00 -16.02
C VAL A 106 -7.17 -2.10 -16.81
N ILE A 107 -6.60 -1.79 -17.97
CA ILE A 107 -5.82 -2.75 -18.76
C ILE A 107 -4.55 -3.13 -18.01
N THR A 108 -3.81 -2.14 -17.51
CA THR A 108 -2.59 -2.36 -16.72
C THR A 108 -2.86 -3.30 -15.54
N MET A 109 -3.92 -3.03 -14.76
CA MET A 109 -4.28 -3.89 -13.62
C MET A 109 -4.60 -5.32 -14.03
N LYS A 110 -5.33 -5.51 -15.14
CA LYS A 110 -5.65 -6.84 -15.66
C LYS A 110 -4.43 -7.61 -16.14
N GLN A 111 -3.39 -6.92 -16.62
CA GLN A 111 -2.15 -7.54 -17.09
C GLN A 111 -1.18 -7.82 -15.94
N VAL A 112 -1.10 -6.90 -14.97
CA VAL A 112 -0.16 -6.98 -13.85
C VAL A 112 -0.60 -7.97 -12.79
N SER A 113 -1.89 -8.03 -12.44
CA SER A 113 -2.38 -8.90 -11.36
C SER A 113 -2.05 -10.39 -11.57
N PRO A 114 -2.21 -10.98 -12.79
CA PRO A 114 -1.78 -12.35 -13.04
C PRO A 114 -0.26 -12.56 -12.89
N LEU A 115 0.55 -11.57 -13.28
CA LEU A 115 2.00 -11.64 -13.14
C LEU A 115 2.43 -11.55 -11.67
N MET A 116 1.79 -10.69 -10.88
CA MET A 116 2.01 -10.61 -9.43
C MET A 116 1.62 -11.92 -8.74
N LYS A 117 0.47 -12.50 -9.08
CA LYS A 117 0.03 -13.81 -8.55
C LYS A 117 1.05 -14.90 -8.82
N GLN A 118 1.71 -14.86 -9.97
CA GLN A 118 2.74 -15.82 -10.36
C GLN A 118 4.14 -15.47 -9.80
N GLY A 119 4.33 -14.33 -9.14
CA GLY A 119 5.64 -13.84 -8.70
C GLY A 119 6.56 -13.46 -9.87
N LYS A 120 5.99 -13.15 -11.04
CA LYS A 120 6.73 -12.80 -12.27
C LYS A 120 6.74 -11.29 -12.54
N PHE A 121 5.89 -10.53 -11.86
CA PHE A 121 5.93 -9.07 -11.94
C PHE A 121 7.15 -8.57 -11.16
N ASN A 122 8.09 -7.92 -11.84
CA ASN A 122 9.38 -7.52 -11.27
C ASN A 122 10.07 -8.68 -10.53
N GLU A 123 10.27 -9.80 -11.24
CA GLU A 123 10.81 -11.04 -10.69
C GLU A 123 12.15 -10.87 -9.98
N GLN A 124 13.02 -9.99 -10.48
CA GLN A 124 14.30 -9.66 -9.82
C GLN A 124 14.08 -9.06 -8.43
N GLY A 125 13.19 -8.07 -8.31
CA GLY A 125 12.86 -7.47 -7.02
C GLY A 125 12.15 -8.43 -6.09
N PHE A 126 11.23 -9.24 -6.61
CA PHE A 126 10.57 -10.29 -5.86
C PHE A 126 11.59 -11.28 -5.26
N ASN A 127 12.48 -11.82 -6.08
CA ASN A 127 13.49 -12.78 -5.64
C ASN A 127 14.49 -12.16 -4.66
N PHE A 128 14.91 -10.92 -4.90
CA PHE A 128 15.77 -10.19 -3.97
C PHE A 128 15.12 -10.04 -2.59
N ALA A 129 13.84 -9.68 -2.53
CA ALA A 129 13.13 -9.57 -1.26
C ALA A 129 13.05 -10.91 -0.53
N LEU A 130 12.74 -12.00 -1.25
CA LEU A 130 12.69 -13.35 -0.68
C LEU A 130 14.04 -13.80 -0.13
N GLU A 131 15.12 -13.55 -0.88
CA GLU A 131 16.49 -13.84 -0.45
C GLU A 131 16.83 -13.10 0.84
N LYS A 132 16.51 -11.81 0.95
CA LYS A 132 16.73 -11.02 2.17
C LYS A 132 15.88 -11.50 3.36
N MET A 133 14.72 -12.09 3.10
CA MET A 133 13.89 -12.72 4.14
C MET A 133 14.35 -14.15 4.49
N GLY A 134 15.32 -14.71 3.77
CA GLY A 134 15.81 -16.07 4.01
C GLY A 134 14.79 -17.17 3.65
N ILE A 135 13.85 -16.88 2.76
CA ILE A 135 12.81 -17.83 2.34
C ILE A 135 12.77 -17.98 0.83
N THR A 136 12.29 -19.13 0.36
CA THR A 136 12.01 -19.38 -1.05
C THR A 136 10.56 -19.07 -1.38
N LYS A 137 10.26 -18.93 -2.69
CA LYS A 137 8.87 -18.80 -3.16
C LYS A 137 8.01 -20.01 -2.78
N SER A 138 8.60 -21.22 -2.75
CA SER A 138 7.87 -22.44 -2.34
C SER A 138 7.46 -22.33 -0.88
N GLN A 139 8.40 -22.00 0.01
CA GLN A 139 8.12 -21.81 1.43
C GLN A 139 7.08 -20.72 1.66
N LEU A 140 7.17 -19.59 0.95
CA LEU A 140 6.13 -18.55 1.04
C LEU A 140 4.75 -19.07 0.58
N SER A 141 4.70 -19.88 -0.48
CA SER A 141 3.46 -20.48 -0.96
C SER A 141 2.89 -21.50 0.03
N GLU A 142 3.74 -22.31 0.66
CA GLU A 142 3.37 -23.25 1.72
C GLU A 142 2.81 -22.53 2.94
N ILE A 143 3.44 -21.43 3.37
CA ILE A 143 2.94 -20.57 4.45
C ILE A 143 1.55 -20.02 4.10
N ILE A 144 1.37 -19.50 2.88
CA ILE A 144 0.07 -18.99 2.44
C ILE A 144 -0.99 -20.11 2.47
N GLN A 145 -0.64 -21.29 1.96
CA GLN A 145 -1.56 -22.42 1.91
C GLN A 145 -1.96 -22.90 3.31
N ASP A 146 -1.01 -23.06 4.22
CA ASP A 146 -1.27 -23.44 5.62
C ASP A 146 -2.21 -22.44 6.31
N GLN A 147 -1.99 -21.14 6.09
CA GLN A 147 -2.88 -20.12 6.64
C GLN A 147 -4.27 -20.12 6.00
N LEU A 148 -4.38 -20.38 4.69
CA LEU A 148 -5.67 -20.49 4.00
C LEU A 148 -6.48 -21.67 4.51
N ASP A 149 -5.83 -22.81 4.75
CA ASP A 149 -6.50 -24.02 5.22
C ASP A 149 -7.05 -23.89 6.64
N ARG A 150 -6.49 -22.98 7.43
CA ARG A 150 -6.97 -22.63 8.78
C ARG A 150 -7.96 -21.46 8.79
N ASP A 151 -8.18 -20.78 7.66
CA ASP A 151 -9.02 -19.58 7.60
C ASP A 151 -10.51 -19.96 7.49
N PRO A 152 -11.40 -19.51 8.40
CA PRO A 152 -12.82 -19.80 8.33
C PRO A 152 -13.49 -19.24 7.06
N ASN A 153 -12.86 -18.27 6.38
CA ASN A 153 -13.36 -17.66 5.14
C ASN A 153 -12.70 -18.23 3.87
N ARG A 154 -12.00 -19.37 3.97
CA ARG A 154 -11.23 -19.99 2.87
C ARG A 154 -11.96 -20.00 1.53
N GLU A 155 -13.20 -20.44 1.49
CA GLU A 155 -13.99 -20.55 0.25
C GLU A 155 -14.19 -19.18 -0.43
N LYS A 156 -14.51 -18.15 0.35
CA LYS A 156 -14.67 -16.78 -0.14
C LYS A 156 -13.36 -16.24 -0.69
N ILE A 157 -12.26 -16.54 -0.02
CA ILE A 157 -10.92 -16.11 -0.44
C ILE A 157 -10.54 -16.80 -1.74
N ILE A 158 -10.68 -18.13 -1.85
CA ILE A 158 -10.39 -18.88 -3.08
C ILE A 158 -11.19 -18.33 -4.25
N ARG A 159 -12.49 -18.07 -4.06
CA ARG A 159 -13.32 -17.44 -5.08
C ARG A 159 -12.76 -16.10 -5.54
N ASN A 160 -12.31 -15.24 -4.61
CA ASN A 160 -11.71 -13.95 -4.95
C ASN A 160 -10.40 -14.13 -5.73
N VAL A 161 -9.53 -15.03 -5.27
CA VAL A 161 -8.26 -15.38 -5.91
C VAL A 161 -8.46 -15.89 -7.35
N GLU A 162 -9.56 -16.61 -7.60
CA GLU A 162 -9.92 -17.15 -8.91
C GLU A 162 -10.42 -16.09 -9.91
N LEU A 163 -11.04 -15.01 -9.43
CA LEU A 163 -11.47 -13.88 -10.27
C LEU A 163 -10.29 -13.25 -11.04
N PHE A 164 -9.07 -13.36 -10.51
CA PHE A 164 -7.86 -12.83 -11.13
C PHE A 164 -7.11 -13.82 -12.02
N THR A 165 -7.51 -15.11 -12.02
CA THR A 165 -6.94 -16.16 -12.90
C THR A 165 -7.84 -16.58 -14.05
N SER A 166 -9.15 -16.34 -13.95
CA SER A 166 -10.08 -16.65 -15.02
C SER A 166 -9.88 -15.67 -16.18
N GLN A 167 -8.93 -15.99 -17.06
CA GLN A 167 -9.04 -15.58 -18.45
C GLN A 167 -10.46 -15.94 -18.88
N ARG A 168 -11.25 -14.93 -19.30
CA ARG A 168 -12.53 -15.15 -19.94
C ARG A 168 -12.30 -16.08 -21.14
N ARG A 169 -12.45 -17.39 -20.95
CA ARG A 169 -12.92 -18.31 -21.99
C ARG A 169 -14.40 -17.99 -22.24
N ARG A 170 -14.70 -16.76 -22.65
CA ARG A 170 -15.93 -16.52 -23.40
C ARG A 170 -15.61 -16.95 -24.83
N LYS A 171 -15.79 -18.24 -25.10
CA LYS A 171 -16.03 -18.70 -26.47
C LYS A 171 -17.15 -17.82 -27.01
N ARG A 172 -16.86 -17.07 -28.08
CA ARG A 172 -17.90 -16.50 -28.93
C ARG A 172 -18.59 -17.72 -29.54
N SER A 173 -19.77 -18.06 -29.03
CA SER A 173 -20.78 -18.84 -29.73
C SER A 173 -21.59 -17.90 -30.60
#